data_AF-A0A7V4S4B5-F1
#
_entry.id   AF-A0A7V4S4B5-F1
#
_cell.length_a   1.000
_cell.length_b   1.000
_cell.length_c   1.000
_cell.angle_alpha   90.00
_cell.angle_beta   90.00
_cell.angle_gamma   90.00
#
_symmetry.space_group_name_H-M   'P 1'
#
loop_
_entity.id
_entity.type
_entity.pdbx_description
1 polymer ?
#
loop_
_entity_poly.entity_id
_entity_poly.type
_entity_poly.pdbx_seq_one_letter_code
_entity_poly.pdbx_strand_id
1 'polypeptide(L)'
;MNTYADEKSLKNAIKGVLEIDKKGNIKIVKEKKLREKLIDELVWNSVFGKEEIKNIARFIIRATAKKLNLGPATVYDVYKARGNGEYSNLTVPAINIRGLTYDVARAVFRAAKKSNSAL
;
A
#
# COMPACT_ATOMS: atom_id res chain seq x y z
N MET A 1 -16.49 1.12 -6.54
CA MET A 1 -16.34 0.57 -5.17
C MET A 1 -17.26 1.32 -4.23
N ASN A 2 -17.73 0.66 -3.18
CA ASN A 2 -18.66 1.26 -2.22
C ASN A 2 -17.91 1.80 -1.00
N THR A 3 -18.42 2.89 -0.44
CA THR A 3 -17.95 3.42 0.84
C THR A 3 -18.65 2.73 2.00
N TYR A 4 -17.95 2.56 3.11
CA TYR A 4 -18.54 2.10 4.37
C TYR A 4 -19.39 3.20 4.98
N ALA A 5 -20.60 2.83 5.43
CA ALA A 5 -21.56 3.79 5.99
C ALA A 5 -21.19 4.23 7.42
N ASP A 6 -20.60 3.31 8.17
CA ASP A 6 -20.27 3.43 9.60
C ASP A 6 -19.11 2.48 9.98
N GLU A 7 -18.58 2.64 11.20
CA GLU A 7 -17.50 1.78 11.70
C GLU A 7 -17.88 0.30 11.80
N LYS A 8 -19.15 -0.02 12.04
CA LYS A 8 -19.62 -1.40 12.20
C LYS A 8 -19.51 -2.14 10.88
N SER A 9 -19.88 -1.50 9.77
CA SER A 9 -19.73 -2.02 8.42
C SER A 9 -18.26 -2.27 8.05
N LEU A 10 -17.36 -1.35 8.41
CA LEU A 10 -15.92 -1.52 8.25
C LEU A 10 -15.39 -2.67 9.13
N LYS A 11 -15.80 -2.75 10.39
CA LYS A 11 -15.44 -3.84 11.33
C LYS A 11 -15.87 -5.21 10.80
N ASN A 12 -17.03 -5.29 10.16
CA ASN A 12 -17.49 -6.53 9.53
C ASN A 12 -16.64 -6.92 8.31
N ALA A 13 -16.20 -5.96 7.50
CA ALA A 13 -15.35 -6.22 6.34
C ALA A 13 -13.95 -6.70 6.73
N ILE A 14 -13.38 -6.19 7.81
CA ILE A 14 -12.07 -6.64 8.32
C ILE A 14 -12.16 -7.97 9.08
N LYS A 15 -13.32 -8.30 9.66
CA LYS A 15 -13.49 -9.50 10.50
C LYS A 15 -13.10 -10.77 9.74
N GLY A 16 -12.16 -11.52 10.30
CA GLY A 16 -11.66 -12.76 9.72
C GLY A 16 -10.65 -12.60 8.58
N VAL A 17 -10.29 -11.36 8.21
CA VAL A 17 -9.16 -11.04 7.33
C VAL A 17 -8.02 -10.41 8.14
N LEU A 18 -8.35 -9.46 9.02
CA LEU A 18 -7.45 -8.80 9.95
C LEU A 18 -8.03 -8.88 11.37
N GLU A 19 -7.16 -9.07 12.35
CA GLU A 19 -7.46 -8.92 13.77
C GLU A 19 -6.63 -7.75 14.31
N ILE A 20 -7.29 -6.81 15.00
CA ILE A 20 -6.66 -5.65 15.62
C ILE A 20 -6.75 -5.81 17.13
N ASP A 21 -5.62 -5.80 17.83
CA ASP A 21 -5.61 -5.88 19.29
C ASP A 21 -5.95 -4.52 19.94
N LYS A 22 -6.17 -4.53 21.27
CA LYS A 22 -6.46 -3.31 22.05
C LYS A 22 -5.32 -2.28 22.04
N LYS A 23 -4.11 -2.68 21.62
CA LYS A 23 -2.92 -1.83 21.51
C LYS A 23 -2.68 -1.33 20.08
N GLY A 24 -3.54 -1.67 19.12
CA GLY A 24 -3.43 -1.28 17.72
C GLY A 24 -2.52 -2.16 16.86
N ASN A 25 -2.04 -3.30 17.36
CA ASN A 25 -1.28 -4.25 16.54
C ASN A 25 -2.22 -5.04 15.62
N ILE A 26 -1.77 -5.25 14.39
CA ILE A 26 -2.49 -6.01 13.38
C ILE A 26 -1.92 -7.42 13.27
N LYS A 27 -2.82 -8.41 13.30
CA LYS A 27 -2.57 -9.78 12.89
C LYS A 27 -3.32 -10.05 11.58
N ILE A 28 -2.59 -10.54 10.58
CA ILE A 28 -3.15 -10.88 9.28
C ILE A 28 -3.60 -12.35 9.35
N VAL A 29 -4.91 -12.58 9.22
CA VAL A 29 -5.51 -13.92 9.31
C VAL A 29 -5.61 -14.54 7.91
N LYS A 30 -5.99 -13.74 6.90
CA LYS A 30 -6.16 -14.21 5.51
C LYS A 30 -5.46 -13.26 4.53
N GLU A 31 -4.18 -13.51 4.29
CA GLU A 31 -3.36 -12.66 3.42
C GLU A 31 -3.89 -12.58 1.98
N LYS A 32 -4.38 -13.69 1.42
CA LYS A 32 -4.95 -13.69 0.07
C LYS A 32 -6.13 -12.72 -0.07
N LYS A 33 -7.11 -12.81 0.83
CA LYS A 33 -8.29 -11.91 0.85
C LYS A 33 -7.91 -10.45 1.12
N LEU A 34 -6.87 -10.23 1.93
CA LEU A 34 -6.32 -8.90 2.16
C LEU A 34 -5.84 -8.28 0.85
N ARG A 35 -5.01 -9.01 0.09
CA ARG A 35 -4.37 -8.53 -1.15
C ARG A 35 -5.33 -8.42 -2.34
N GLU A 36 -6.32 -9.30 -2.43
CA GLU A 36 -7.23 -9.37 -3.59
C GLU A 36 -8.39 -8.37 -3.51
N LYS A 37 -8.80 -7.96 -2.30
CA LYS A 37 -10.03 -7.17 -2.13
C LYS A 37 -9.93 -6.10 -1.05
N LEU A 38 -9.53 -6.47 0.16
CA LEU A 38 -9.68 -5.56 1.31
C LEU A 38 -8.78 -4.31 1.19
N ILE A 39 -7.55 -4.45 0.70
CA ILE A 39 -6.66 -3.30 0.50
C ILE A 39 -7.26 -2.30 -0.49
N ASP A 40 -7.79 -2.78 -1.62
CA ASP A 40 -8.43 -1.93 -2.61
C ASP A 40 -9.61 -1.16 -1.95
N GLU A 41 -10.50 -1.85 -1.23
CA GLU A 41 -11.63 -1.24 -0.53
C GLU A 41 -11.21 -0.20 0.53
N LEU A 42 -10.16 -0.48 1.30
CA LEU A 42 -9.60 0.45 2.28
C LEU A 42 -9.03 1.69 1.60
N VAL A 43 -8.34 1.54 0.47
CA VAL A 43 -7.80 2.69 -0.26
C VAL A 43 -8.92 3.58 -0.80
N TRP A 44 -9.96 2.99 -1.39
CA TRP A 44 -11.13 3.75 -1.84
C TRP A 44 -11.76 4.54 -0.69
N ASN A 45 -11.96 3.89 0.46
CA ASN A 45 -12.54 4.51 1.65
C ASN A 45 -11.62 5.56 2.30
N SER A 46 -10.30 5.44 2.17
CA SER A 46 -9.33 6.42 2.67
C SER A 46 -9.41 7.78 1.98
N VAL A 47 -10.03 7.82 0.79
CA VAL A 47 -10.20 9.02 -0.06
C VAL A 47 -11.64 9.49 -0.05
N PHE A 48 -12.59 8.59 -0.32
CA PHE A 48 -13.99 8.92 -0.59
C PHE A 48 -14.96 8.63 0.57
N GLY A 49 -14.50 7.97 1.65
CA GLY A 49 -15.34 7.67 2.81
C GLY A 49 -15.70 8.91 3.64
N LYS A 50 -16.51 8.73 4.69
CA LYS A 50 -16.71 9.75 5.74
C LYS A 50 -15.41 9.95 6.53
N GLU A 51 -15.23 11.11 7.17
CA GLU A 51 -13.97 11.47 7.84
C GLU A 51 -13.49 10.43 8.87
N GLU A 52 -14.40 9.90 9.69
CA GLU A 52 -14.12 8.81 10.64
C GLU A 52 -13.58 7.56 9.92
N ILE A 53 -14.24 7.16 8.84
CA ILE A 53 -13.85 5.99 8.03
C ILE A 53 -12.52 6.22 7.33
N LYS A 54 -12.25 7.44 6.83
CA LYS A 54 -10.98 7.76 6.18
C LYS A 54 -9.82 7.54 7.14
N ASN A 55 -9.95 8.04 8.36
CA ASN A 55 -8.89 7.94 9.37
C ASN A 55 -8.64 6.50 9.80
N ILE A 56 -9.70 5.72 10.01
CA ILE A 56 -9.57 4.30 10.35
C ILE A 56 -8.96 3.52 9.17
N ALA A 57 -9.41 3.76 7.93
CA ALA A 57 -8.88 3.08 6.75
C ALA A 57 -7.38 3.35 6.57
N ARG A 58 -6.94 4.61 6.71
CA ARG A 58 -5.52 5.00 6.65
C ARG A 58 -4.70 4.35 7.75
N PHE A 59 -5.24 4.31 8.98
CA PHE A 59 -4.59 3.62 10.09
C PHE A 59 -4.38 2.14 9.77
N ILE A 60 -5.43 1.43 9.33
CA ILE A 60 -5.35 0.01 9.00
C ILE A 60 -4.34 -0.23 7.88
N ILE A 61 -4.33 0.58 6.82
CA ILE A 61 -3.34 0.48 5.74
C ILE A 61 -1.92 0.59 6.29
N ARG A 62 -1.63 1.62 7.09
CA ARG A 62 -0.29 1.86 7.66
C ARG A 62 0.14 0.75 8.63
N ALA A 63 -0.76 0.32 9.51
CA ALA A 63 -0.46 -0.73 10.47
C ALA A 63 -0.27 -2.09 9.79
N THR A 64 -1.02 -2.38 8.73
CA THR A 64 -0.84 -3.57 7.90
C THR A 64 0.49 -3.53 7.17
N ALA A 65 0.86 -2.39 6.59
CA ALA A 65 2.15 -2.19 5.95
C ALA A 65 3.31 -2.44 6.94
N LYS A 66 3.25 -1.83 8.13
CA LYS A 66 4.23 -2.07 9.20
C LYS A 66 4.35 -3.54 9.57
N LYS A 67 3.22 -4.26 9.68
CA LYS A 67 3.21 -5.70 10.00
C LYS A 67 3.89 -6.55 8.92
N LEU A 68 3.81 -6.11 7.66
CA LEU A 68 4.44 -6.73 6.51
C LEU A 68 5.87 -6.22 6.26
N ASN A 69 6.44 -5.42 7.17
CA ASN A 69 7.73 -4.73 6.98
C ASN A 69 7.78 -3.86 5.71
N LEU A 70 6.63 -3.34 5.28
CA LEU A 70 6.51 -2.41 4.17
C LEU A 70 6.55 -0.98 4.74
N GLY A 71 7.49 -0.19 4.24
CA GLY A 71 7.65 1.21 4.65
C GLY A 71 8.37 2.02 3.59
N PRO A 72 8.48 3.34 3.79
CA PRO A 72 9.32 4.18 2.96
C PRO A 72 10.75 3.62 2.94
N ALA A 73 11.27 3.40 1.74
CA ALA A 73 12.67 3.04 1.53
C ALA A 73 13.34 4.17 0.74
N THR A 74 14.62 4.39 1.01
CA THR A 74 15.42 5.36 0.26
C THR A 74 16.24 4.65 -0.80
N VAL A 75 16.27 5.22 -2.00
CA VAL A 75 17.20 4.82 -3.08
C VAL A 75 18.50 5.63 -3.05
N TYR A 76 18.75 6.34 -1.95
CA TYR A 76 19.90 7.22 -1.77
C TYR A 76 21.23 6.53 -2.06
N ASP A 77 21.43 5.29 -1.61
CA ASP A 77 22.69 4.57 -1.83
C ASP A 77 22.95 4.28 -3.31
N VAL A 78 21.89 4.04 -4.09
CA VAL A 78 21.98 3.90 -5.56
C VAL A 78 22.46 5.20 -6.19
N TYR A 79 21.98 6.35 -5.72
CA TYR A 79 22.43 7.67 -6.20
C TYR A 79 23.86 7.99 -5.76
N LYS A 80 24.22 7.66 -4.51
CA LYS A 80 25.56 7.88 -3.96
C LYS A 80 26.63 7.10 -4.73
N ALA A 81 26.39 5.82 -4.99
CA ALA A 81 27.27 4.98 -5.78
C ALA A 81 27.44 5.54 -7.22
N ARG A 82 26.39 6.10 -7.82
CA ARG A 82 26.50 6.78 -9.12
C ARG A 82 27.40 8.01 -9.06
N GLY A 83 27.21 8.86 -8.05
CA GLY A 83 27.99 10.07 -7.85
C GLY A 83 29.48 9.78 -7.63
N ASN A 84 29.79 8.65 -6.99
CA ASN A 84 31.16 8.16 -6.79
C ASN A 84 31.76 7.48 -8.02
N GLY A 85 31.01 7.29 -9.11
CA GLY A 85 31.47 6.57 -10.30
C GLY A 85 31.57 5.05 -10.13
N GLU A 86 30.98 4.47 -9.09
CA GLU A 86 31.02 3.02 -8.80
C GLU A 86 30.28 2.18 -9.84
N TYR A 87 29.35 2.79 -10.58
CA TYR A 87 28.72 2.19 -11.75
C TYR A 87 28.42 3.22 -12.84
N SER A 88 28.26 2.73 -14.08
CA SER A 88 27.87 3.51 -15.26
C SER A 88 26.91 2.70 -16.13
N ASN A 89 26.28 3.36 -17.12
CA ASN A 89 25.37 2.73 -18.09
C ASN A 89 24.11 2.06 -17.50
N LEU A 90 23.63 2.56 -16.36
CA LEU A 90 22.36 2.14 -15.77
C LEU A 90 21.42 3.34 -15.62
N THR A 91 20.15 3.16 -15.97
CA THR A 91 19.09 4.16 -15.80
C THR A 91 18.23 3.81 -14.59
N VAL A 92 17.99 4.79 -13.72
CA VAL A 92 17.02 4.67 -12.62
C VAL A 92 15.66 5.17 -13.10
N PRO A 93 14.59 4.35 -13.07
CA PRO A 93 13.28 4.79 -13.54
C PRO A 93 12.70 5.87 -12.62
N ALA A 94 12.29 7.00 -13.19
CA ALA A 94 11.62 8.09 -12.49
C ALA A 94 10.18 8.24 -13.00
N ILE A 95 9.20 7.85 -12.18
CA ILE A 95 7.78 7.85 -12.56
C ILE A 95 7.03 8.89 -11.72
N ASN A 96 6.57 9.95 -12.36
CA ASN A 96 5.79 11.01 -11.71
C ASN A 96 4.28 10.76 -11.89
N ILE A 97 3.57 10.41 -10.82
CA ILE A 97 2.13 10.10 -10.86
C ILE A 97 1.33 11.24 -10.20
N ARG A 98 0.40 11.85 -10.94
CA ARG A 98 -0.40 13.01 -10.47
C ARG A 98 -1.88 12.72 -10.25
N GLY A 99 -2.42 11.70 -10.92
CA GLY A 99 -3.82 11.27 -10.81
C GLY A 99 -3.89 9.75 -10.76
N LEU A 100 -4.99 9.23 -10.22
CA LEU A 100 -5.21 7.78 -10.04
C LEU A 100 -3.99 7.09 -9.42
N THR A 101 -3.37 7.74 -8.44
CA THR A 101 -2.02 7.38 -7.95
C THR A 101 -1.91 5.93 -7.54
N TYR A 102 -2.93 5.43 -6.85
CA TYR A 102 -3.02 4.04 -6.45
C TYR A 102 -3.14 3.07 -7.63
N ASP A 103 -4.08 3.32 -8.56
CA ASP A 103 -4.34 2.43 -9.69
C ASP A 103 -3.17 2.40 -10.68
N VAL A 104 -2.58 3.57 -10.96
CA VAL A 104 -1.39 3.69 -11.79
C VAL A 104 -0.20 3.00 -11.14
N ALA A 105 0.03 3.18 -9.83
CA ALA A 105 1.11 2.47 -9.13
C ALA A 105 0.93 0.95 -9.22
N ARG A 106 -0.29 0.43 -9.03
CA ARG A 106 -0.57 -1.01 -9.22
C ARG A 106 -0.28 -1.48 -10.63
N ALA A 107 -0.64 -0.69 -11.64
CA ALA A 107 -0.36 -1.02 -13.03
C ALA A 107 1.14 -1.06 -13.32
N VAL A 108 1.91 -0.10 -12.80
CA VAL A 108 3.37 -0.05 -12.89
C VAL A 108 3.99 -1.31 -12.28
N PHE A 109 3.65 -1.66 -11.04
CA PHE A 109 4.20 -2.87 -10.39
C PHE A 109 3.79 -4.17 -11.10
N ARG A 110 2.58 -4.23 -11.66
CA ARG A 110 2.14 -5.39 -12.44
C ARG A 110 2.93 -5.52 -13.75
N ALA A 111 3.15 -4.42 -14.46
CA ALA A 111 3.95 -4.40 -15.68
C ALA A 111 5.40 -4.83 -15.39
N ALA A 112 6.00 -4.26 -14.35
CA ALA A 112 7.36 -4.58 -13.91
C ALA A 112 7.57 -6.07 -13.63
N LYS A 113 6.64 -6.67 -12.88
CA LYS A 113 6.66 -8.12 -12.60
C LYS A 113 6.53 -8.97 -13.85
N LYS A 114 5.77 -8.52 -14.85
CA LYS A 114 5.59 -9.24 -16.12
C LYS A 114 6.83 -9.15 -17.00
N SER A 115 7.52 -8.01 -17.02
CA SER A 115 8.71 -7.76 -17.83
C SER A 115 10.03 -8.12 -17.14
N ASN A 116 9.98 -8.63 -15.89
CA ASN A 116 11.15 -8.86 -15.04
C ASN A 116 12.07 -7.63 -14.95
N SER A 117 11.48 -6.43 -14.96
CA SER A 117 12.22 -5.18 -14.84
C SER A 117 12.44 -4.85 -13.38
N ALA A 118 13.64 -4.35 -13.05
CA ALA A 118 13.94 -3.85 -11.72
C ALA A 118 13.09 -2.59 -11.44
N LEU A 119 12.21 -2.69 -10.44
CA LEU A 119 11.35 -1.63 -9.92
C LEU A 119 11.22 -1.79 -8.40
#